data_AF-A0A349BYW8-F1
#
_entry.id   AF-A0A349BYW8-F1
#
_cell.length_a   1.000
_cell.length_b   1.000
_cell.length_c   1.000
_cell.angle_alpha   90.00
_cell.angle_beta   90.00
_cell.angle_gamma   90.00
#
_symmetry.space_group_name_H-M   'P 1'
#
loop_
_entity.id
_entity.type
_entity.pdbx_description
1 polymer ?
#
loop_
_entity_poly.entity_id
_entity_poly.type
_entity_poly.pdbx_seq_one_letter_code
_entity_poly.pdbx_strand_id
1 'polypeptide(L)'
;DLVRTRNLTRTRVSRCLLHILLEIRKDRLQAYAAAGTVGYARVLGFCRTAGPLLKHLGETASLPLLTRPARDRRHLSPLWQQMLEEEVRAALLYDMTAALSAGRTANAPLPVEYEKPLRIL
;
A
#
# COMPACT_ATOMS: atom_id res chain seq x y z
N ASP A 1 24.98 6.39 13.53
CA ASP A 1 25.38 7.77 13.12
C ASP A 1 26.32 7.90 11.93
N LEU A 2 26.74 6.82 11.27
CA LEU A 2 27.73 6.86 10.18
C LEU A 2 27.24 7.53 8.87
N VAL A 3 25.92 7.71 8.67
CA VAL A 3 25.33 8.23 7.41
C VAL A 3 24.98 9.72 7.50
N ARG A 4 25.16 10.36 8.66
CA ARG A 4 24.79 11.77 8.87
C ARG A 4 25.91 12.69 8.33
N THR A 5 25.75 13.17 7.11
CA THR A 5 26.57 14.26 6.54
C THR A 5 25.92 15.62 6.85
N ARG A 6 26.71 16.70 6.92
CA ARG A 6 26.24 18.07 7.24
C ARG A 6 25.10 18.59 6.34
N ASN A 7 24.96 18.00 5.14
CA ASN A 7 23.98 18.39 4.11
C ASN A 7 22.73 17.47 4.06
N LEU A 8 22.63 16.46 4.94
CA LEU A 8 21.50 15.53 4.95
C LEU A 8 20.75 15.59 6.27
N THR A 9 19.44 15.88 6.20
CA THR A 9 18.56 15.79 7.35
C THR A 9 18.30 14.33 7.72
N ARG A 10 18.04 14.06 9.01
CA ARG A 10 17.65 12.73 9.49
C ARG A 10 16.43 12.18 8.75
N THR A 11 15.47 13.04 8.41
CA THR A 11 14.28 12.67 7.65
C THR A 11 14.61 12.21 6.23
N ARG A 12 15.59 12.86 5.56
CA ARG A 12 16.02 12.45 4.22
C ARG A 12 16.72 11.10 4.24
N VAL A 13 17.64 10.88 5.19
CA VAL A 13 18.33 9.59 5.34
C VAL A 13 17.32 8.47 5.63
N SER A 14 16.38 8.70 6.54
CA SER A 14 15.33 7.73 6.88
C SER A 14 14.46 7.35 5.66
N ARG A 15 14.00 8.33 4.87
CA ARG A 15 13.24 8.06 3.63
C ARG A 15 14.07 7.28 2.62
N CYS A 16 15.34 7.62 2.42
CA CYS A 16 16.22 6.88 1.52
C CYS A 16 16.39 5.42 1.94
N LEU A 17 16.61 5.16 3.23
CA LEU A 17 16.69 3.80 3.76
C LEU A 17 15.38 3.05 3.58
N LEU A 18 14.24 3.71 3.82
CA LEU A 18 12.92 3.11 3.58
C LEU A 18 12.69 2.80 2.11
N HIS A 19 13.11 3.66 1.19
CA HIS A 19 13.02 3.40 -0.25
C HIS A 19 13.86 2.19 -0.66
N ILE A 20 15.05 2.02 -0.07
CA ILE A 20 15.90 0.84 -0.32
C ILE A 20 15.23 -0.42 0.22
N LEU A 21 14.77 -0.38 1.49
CA LEU A 21 14.10 -1.51 2.15
C LEU A 21 12.82 -1.95 1.42
N LEU A 22 12.02 -0.98 0.98
CA LEU A 22 10.79 -1.21 0.24
C LEU A 22 11.03 -1.32 -1.27
N GLU A 23 12.26 -1.41 -1.75
CA GLU A 23 12.62 -1.48 -3.17
C GLU A 23 11.84 -0.50 -4.07
N ILE A 24 11.62 0.73 -3.60
CA ILE A 24 10.95 1.79 -4.36
C ILE A 24 11.94 2.34 -5.38
N ARG A 25 11.80 1.91 -6.63
CA ARG A 25 12.72 2.26 -7.71
C ARG A 25 12.24 3.46 -8.53
N LYS A 26 13.20 4.25 -9.03
CA LYS A 26 12.93 5.49 -9.76
C LYS A 26 12.28 5.24 -11.13
N ASP A 27 12.70 4.20 -11.84
CA ASP A 27 12.13 3.73 -13.10
C ASP A 27 10.64 3.43 -12.97
N ARG A 28 10.25 2.73 -11.89
CA ARG A 28 8.86 2.40 -11.61
C ARG A 28 8.02 3.65 -11.29
N LEU A 29 8.55 4.54 -10.46
CA LEU A 29 7.87 5.80 -10.15
C LEU A 29 7.68 6.68 -11.39
N GLN A 30 8.65 6.71 -12.30
CA GLN A 30 8.53 7.40 -13.58
C GLN A 30 7.47 6.76 -14.48
N ALA A 31 7.40 5.43 -14.53
CA ALA A 31 6.35 4.71 -15.25
C ALA A 31 4.95 5.02 -14.71
N TYR A 32 4.79 5.07 -13.39
CA TYR A 32 3.52 5.45 -12.76
C TYR A 32 3.14 6.89 -13.07
N ALA A 33 4.09 7.83 -12.97
CA ALA A 33 3.85 9.24 -13.27
C ALA A 33 3.43 9.45 -14.74
N ALA A 34 4.09 8.77 -15.68
CA ALA A 34 3.75 8.82 -17.10
C ALA A 34 2.35 8.24 -17.40
N ALA A 35 1.89 7.28 -16.59
CA ALA A 35 0.58 6.63 -16.75
C ALA A 35 -0.57 7.33 -16.01
N GLY A 36 -0.34 8.49 -15.37
CA GLY A 36 -1.38 9.23 -14.64
C GLY A 36 -1.28 9.15 -13.11
N THR A 37 -0.13 8.72 -12.57
CA THR A 37 0.22 8.66 -11.14
C THR A 37 -0.49 7.58 -10.33
N VAL A 38 -1.80 7.40 -10.51
CA VAL A 38 -2.61 6.39 -9.80
C VAL A 38 -3.64 5.79 -10.75
N GLY A 39 -3.79 4.46 -10.71
CA GLY A 39 -4.75 3.72 -11.53
C GLY A 39 -5.92 3.09 -10.80
N TYR A 40 -6.03 3.27 -9.49
CA TYR A 40 -7.10 2.68 -8.69
C TYR A 40 -7.37 3.47 -7.41
N ALA A 41 -8.58 3.34 -6.88
CA ALA A 41 -8.95 3.84 -5.56
C ALA A 41 -9.12 2.66 -4.60
N ARG A 42 -8.26 2.54 -3.59
CA ARG A 42 -8.33 1.45 -2.62
C ARG A 42 -9.12 1.85 -1.38
N VAL A 43 -10.18 1.10 -1.07
CA VAL A 43 -10.99 1.32 0.13
C VAL A 43 -10.31 0.62 1.31
N LEU A 44 -9.98 1.38 2.36
CA LEU A 44 -9.37 0.84 3.59
C LEU A 44 -10.41 0.57 4.68
N GLY A 45 -11.50 1.32 4.66
CA GLY A 45 -12.63 1.20 5.58
C GLY A 45 -13.70 2.24 5.25
N PHE A 46 -14.92 2.03 5.75
CA PHE A 46 -16.02 2.96 5.60
C PHE A 46 -16.98 2.86 6.78
N CYS A 47 -17.68 3.96 7.09
CA CYS A 47 -18.73 3.94 8.11
C CYS A 47 -19.99 3.27 7.54
N ARG A 48 -20.72 2.49 8.34
CA ARG A 48 -21.95 1.80 7.91
C ARG A 48 -22.99 2.78 7.34
N THR A 49 -23.07 3.98 7.90
CA THR A 49 -23.94 5.07 7.44
C THR A 49 -23.54 5.64 6.07
N ALA A 50 -22.26 5.51 5.69
CA ALA A 50 -21.71 5.97 4.42
C ALA A 50 -21.78 4.90 3.30
N GLY A 51 -22.42 3.75 3.54
CA GLY A 51 -22.61 2.71 2.52
C GLY A 51 -23.22 3.21 1.20
N PRO A 52 -24.29 4.03 1.21
CA PRO A 52 -24.86 4.60 -0.02
C PRO A 52 -23.88 5.46 -0.81
N LEU A 53 -23.02 6.22 -0.11
CA LEU A 53 -21.99 7.06 -0.72
C LEU A 53 -20.95 6.21 -1.43
N LEU A 54 -20.49 5.12 -0.79
CA LEU A 54 -19.52 4.20 -1.39
C LEU A 54 -20.07 3.53 -2.65
N LYS A 55 -21.36 3.16 -2.64
CA LYS A 55 -22.04 2.60 -3.81
C LYS A 55 -22.09 3.61 -4.95
N HIS A 56 -22.53 4.84 -4.66
CA HIS A 56 -22.58 5.90 -5.65
C HIS A 56 -21.20 6.23 -6.23
N LEU A 57 -20.16 6.23 -5.39
CA LEU A 57 -18.78 6.41 -5.83
C LEU A 57 -18.32 5.28 -6.75
N GLY A 58 -18.67 4.03 -6.45
CA GLY A 58 -18.36 2.89 -7.33
C GLY A 58 -19.01 2.98 -8.72
N GLU A 59 -20.18 3.64 -8.82
CA GLU A 59 -20.91 3.82 -10.08
C GLU A 59 -20.43 5.05 -10.88
N THR A 60 -19.95 6.08 -10.20
CA THR A 60 -19.61 7.39 -10.81
C THR A 60 -18.12 7.64 -10.95
N ALA A 61 -17.26 6.94 -10.20
CA ALA A 61 -15.83 7.17 -10.23
C ALA A 61 -15.22 6.76 -11.58
N SER A 62 -14.33 7.61 -12.08
CA SER A 62 -13.54 7.32 -13.28
C SER A 62 -12.41 6.31 -13.02
N LEU A 63 -12.11 6.02 -11.74
CA LEU A 63 -11.10 5.04 -11.34
C LEU A 63 -11.75 3.79 -10.74
N PRO A 64 -11.19 2.60 -10.99
CA PRO A 64 -11.69 1.36 -10.39
C PRO A 64 -11.52 1.38 -8.88
N LEU A 65 -12.61 1.06 -8.17
CA LEU A 65 -12.65 1.00 -6.71
C LEU A 65 -12.26 -0.42 -6.24
N LEU A 66 -11.14 -0.55 -5.54
CA LEU A 66 -10.70 -1.81 -4.94
C LEU A 66 -11.32 -1.95 -3.55
N THR A 67 -12.33 -2.80 -3.44
CA THR A 67 -12.99 -3.16 -2.17
C THR A 67 -12.48 -4.50 -1.64
N ARG A 68 -12.14 -5.42 -2.54
CA ARG A 68 -11.55 -6.73 -2.23
C ARG A 68 -10.29 -6.90 -3.06
N PRO A 69 -9.11 -6.54 -2.53
CA PRO A 69 -7.86 -6.54 -3.30
C PRO A 69 -7.56 -7.88 -4.00
N ALA A 70 -7.94 -9.02 -3.40
CA ALA A 70 -7.75 -10.35 -3.96
C ALA A 70 -8.54 -10.58 -5.27
N ARG A 71 -9.75 -10.04 -5.37
CA ARG A 71 -10.62 -10.16 -6.54
C ARG A 71 -10.32 -9.08 -7.56
N ASP A 72 -10.21 -7.84 -7.07
CA ASP A 72 -10.21 -6.65 -7.91
C ASP A 72 -8.87 -6.45 -8.62
N ARG A 73 -7.77 -7.01 -8.09
CA ARG A 73 -6.44 -7.07 -8.75
C ARG A 73 -6.52 -7.53 -10.21
N ARG A 74 -7.37 -8.51 -10.51
CA ARG A 74 -7.46 -9.10 -11.86
C ARG A 74 -8.00 -8.12 -12.91
N HIS A 75 -8.66 -7.05 -12.47
CA HIS A 75 -9.23 -6.03 -13.35
C HIS A 75 -8.29 -4.84 -13.60
N LEU A 76 -7.14 -4.81 -12.93
CA LEU A 76 -6.13 -3.76 -13.10
C LEU A 76 -5.19 -4.06 -14.27
N SER A 77 -4.65 -3.02 -14.89
CA SER A 77 -3.57 -3.17 -15.87
C SER A 77 -2.31 -3.73 -15.19
N PRO A 78 -1.39 -4.37 -15.94
CA PRO A 78 -0.15 -4.92 -15.36
C PRO A 78 0.66 -3.90 -14.55
N LEU A 79 0.67 -2.63 -14.99
CA LEU A 79 1.37 -1.55 -14.28
C LEU A 79 0.77 -1.31 -12.89
N TRP A 80 -0.56 -1.26 -12.80
CA TRP A 80 -1.26 -1.02 -11.54
C TRP A 80 -1.30 -2.26 -10.64
N GLN A 81 -1.25 -3.46 -11.22
CA GLN A 81 -1.03 -4.68 -10.45
C GLN A 81 0.34 -4.67 -9.77
N GLN A 82 1.40 -4.24 -10.47
CA GLN A 82 2.73 -4.10 -9.90
C GLN A 82 2.75 -3.10 -8.73
N MET A 83 2.09 -1.95 -8.89
CA MET A 83 1.97 -0.96 -7.83
C MET A 83 1.24 -1.54 -6.59
N LEU A 84 0.17 -2.29 -6.80
CA LEU A 84 -0.56 -2.96 -5.72
C LEU A 84 0.28 -4.04 -5.01
N GLU A 85 1.09 -4.80 -5.75
CA GLU A 85 2.01 -5.79 -5.18
C GLU A 85 3.09 -5.15 -4.31
N GLU A 86 3.61 -3.98 -4.73
CA GLU A 86 4.54 -3.18 -3.92
C GLU A 86 3.92 -2.70 -2.62
N GLU A 87 2.67 -2.20 -2.68
CA GLU A 87 1.92 -1.80 -1.50
C GLU A 87 1.71 -2.98 -0.53
N VAL A 88 1.31 -4.14 -1.05
CA VAL A 88 1.07 -5.34 -0.24
C VAL A 88 2.36 -5.83 0.41
N ARG A 89 3.48 -5.82 -0.31
CA ARG A 89 4.78 -6.18 0.25
C ARG A 89 5.21 -5.20 1.35
N ALA A 90 4.98 -3.91 1.16
CA ALA A 90 5.27 -2.91 2.19
C ALA A 90 4.42 -3.12 3.46
N ALA A 91 3.13 -3.41 3.30
CA ALA A 91 2.23 -3.73 4.41
C ALA A 91 2.68 -5.01 5.15
N LEU A 92 3.09 -6.04 4.42
CA LEU A 92 3.64 -7.27 5.02
C LEU A 92 4.89 -6.99 5.84
N LEU A 93 5.84 -6.20 5.32
CA LEU A 93 7.03 -5.78 6.06
C LEU A 93 6.67 -5.05 7.35
N TYR A 94 5.70 -4.13 7.27
CA TYR A 94 5.23 -3.41 8.43
C TYR A 94 4.67 -4.35 9.50
N ASP A 95 3.76 -5.25 9.12
CA ASP A 95 3.15 -6.21 10.05
C ASP A 95 4.20 -7.15 10.68
N MET A 96 5.20 -7.59 9.90
CA MET A 96 6.33 -8.38 10.40
C MET A 96 7.08 -7.60 11.48
N THR A 97 7.46 -6.35 11.21
CA THR A 97 8.19 -5.52 12.18
C THR A 97 7.36 -5.22 13.43
N ALA A 98 6.05 -4.97 13.27
CA ALA A 98 5.13 -4.74 14.36
C ALA A 98 4.97 -5.98 15.25
N ALA A 99 4.81 -7.17 14.65
CA ALA A 99 4.70 -8.42 15.38
C ALA A 99 5.97 -8.75 16.17
N LEU A 100 7.14 -8.56 15.57
CA LEU A 100 8.44 -8.74 16.23
C LEU A 100 8.59 -7.77 17.41
N SER A 101 8.21 -6.50 17.23
CA SER A 101 8.26 -5.50 18.31
C SER A 101 7.31 -5.80 19.47
N ALA A 102 6.21 -6.52 19.21
CA ALA A 102 5.26 -6.96 20.21
C ALA A 102 5.65 -8.30 20.89
N GLY A 103 6.86 -8.81 20.64
CA GLY A 103 7.35 -10.05 21.25
C GLY A 103 6.76 -11.33 20.63
N ARG A 104 6.11 -11.24 19.47
CA ARG A 104 5.62 -12.43 18.75
C ARG A 104 6.79 -13.10 18.01
N THR A 105 6.81 -14.44 18.02
CA THR A 105 7.80 -15.22 17.28
C THR A 105 7.58 -15.09 15.78
N ALA A 106 8.67 -15.19 15.00
CA ALA A 106 8.65 -15.05 13.54
C ALA A 106 7.74 -16.05 12.80
N ASN A 107 7.22 -17.08 13.48
CA ASN A 107 6.37 -18.13 12.94
C ASN A 107 4.86 -17.91 13.16
N ALA A 108 4.44 -16.80 13.76
CA ALA A 108 3.01 -16.50 13.85
C ALA A 108 2.45 -16.18 12.45
N PRO A 109 1.33 -16.79 12.01
CA PRO A 109 0.72 -16.46 10.73
C PRO A 109 0.31 -14.99 10.75
N LEU A 110 0.94 -14.20 9.88
CA LEU A 110 0.53 -12.81 9.67
C LEU A 110 -0.64 -12.82 8.68
N PRO A 111 -1.75 -12.12 9.01
CA PRO A 111 -2.86 -12.02 8.07
C PRO A 111 -2.36 -11.32 6.82
N VAL A 112 -2.36 -12.04 5.70
CA VAL A 112 -2.00 -11.45 4.41
C VAL A 112 -2.94 -10.29 4.11
N GLU A 113 -2.42 -9.22 3.52
CA GLU A 113 -3.20 -7.99 3.24
C GLU A 113 -4.48 -8.28 2.44
N TYR A 114 -4.47 -9.33 1.62
CA TYR A 114 -5.59 -9.82 0.84
C TYR A 114 -6.73 -10.44 1.64
N GLU A 115 -6.47 -10.90 2.87
CA GLU A 115 -7.44 -11.52 3.78
C GLU A 115 -8.02 -10.53 4.79
N LYS A 116 -7.44 -9.33 4.90
CA LYS A 116 -7.94 -8.31 5.82
C LYS A 116 -9.31 -7.82 5.34
N PRO A 117 -10.40 -8.07 6.09
CA PRO A 117 -11.70 -7.58 5.71
C PRO A 117 -11.72 -6.04 5.79
N LEU A 118 -12.52 -5.42 4.93
CA LEU A 118 -12.82 -4.00 5.03
C LEU A 118 -13.31 -3.68 6.45
N ARG A 119 -12.68 -2.69 7.09
CA ARG A 119 -13.14 -2.23 8.40
C ARG A 119 -14.42 -1.43 8.20
N ILE A 120 -15.52 -1.94 8.74
CA ILE A 120 -16.81 -1.25 8.79
C ILE A 120 -16.95 -0.67 10.19
N LEU A 121 -17.03 0.66 10.26
CA LEU A 121 -17.20 1.42 11.50
C LEU A 121 -18.66 1.82 11.74
#